data_AF-A0A956IM22-F1
#
_entry.id   AF-A0A956IM22-F1
#
_cell.length_a   1.000
_cell.length_b   1.000
_cell.length_c   1.000
_cell.angle_alpha   90.00
_cell.angle_beta   90.00
_cell.angle_gamma   90.00
#
_symmetry.space_group_name_H-M   'P 1'
#
loop_
_entity.id
_entity.type
_entity.pdbx_description
1 polymer ?
#
loop_
_entity_poly.entity_id
_entity_poly.type
_entity_poly.pdbx_seq_one_letter_code
_entity_poly.pdbx_strand_id
1 'polypeptide(L)'
;MKALARICLWLYVLVFIGAGGFMLIGAKDAAQMVGVSTEMLEQSGVASLLNQLRYMGAIAIGFGAAVAVLNKQILTEKRHATLFVVVLLLMPLSRTISLFVDGFPHFSLLLLMLGEYGLFAVFFLHTKRNVWSRGKKAAGDPAQLTDKEKLDPELAELAEAALASDKPKAASSKTSSKS
;
A
#
# COMPACT_ATOMS: atom_id res chain seq x y z
N MET A 1 -17.63 -2.81 -9.81
CA MET A 1 -16.50 -3.02 -8.87
C MET A 1 -15.42 -1.94 -8.97
N LYS A 2 -14.79 -1.69 -10.14
CA LYS A 2 -13.71 -0.68 -10.25
C LYS A 2 -14.15 0.75 -9.91
N ALA A 3 -15.31 1.18 -10.43
CA ALA A 3 -15.87 2.50 -10.12
C ALA A 3 -16.18 2.64 -8.62
N LEU A 4 -16.82 1.62 -8.02
CA LEU A 4 -17.09 1.58 -6.58
C LEU A 4 -15.81 1.68 -5.75
N ALA A 5 -14.77 0.89 -6.06
CA ALA A 5 -13.49 0.96 -5.34
C ALA A 5 -12.82 2.33 -5.47
N ARG A 6 -12.92 2.97 -6.64
CA ARG A 6 -12.41 4.33 -6.85
C ARG A 6 -13.19 5.36 -6.03
N ILE A 7 -14.52 5.27 -5.99
CA ILE A 7 -15.36 6.15 -5.17
C ILE A 7 -15.02 5.95 -3.68
N CYS A 8 -14.96 4.72 -3.21
CA CYS A 8 -14.58 4.39 -1.84
C CYS A 8 -13.17 4.92 -1.49
N LEU A 9 -12.21 4.82 -2.41
CA LEU A 9 -10.86 5.35 -2.21
C LEU A 9 -10.87 6.87 -2.05
N TRP A 10 -11.60 7.59 -2.90
CA TRP A 10 -11.70 9.04 -2.81
C TRP A 10 -12.46 9.51 -1.58
N LEU A 11 -13.54 8.84 -1.21
CA LEU A 11 -14.24 9.09 0.05
C LEU A 11 -13.30 8.89 1.23
N TYR A 12 -12.49 7.84 1.21
CA TYR A 12 -11.49 7.58 2.24
C TYR A 12 -10.43 8.69 2.33
N VAL A 13 -9.89 9.12 1.18
CA VAL A 13 -8.95 10.25 1.11
C VAL A 13 -9.57 11.53 1.70
N LEU A 14 -10.81 11.84 1.31
CA LEU A 14 -11.54 13.02 1.81
C LEU A 14 -11.78 12.94 3.32
N VAL A 15 -12.13 11.77 3.84
CA VAL A 15 -12.31 11.55 5.28
C VAL A 15 -10.99 11.77 6.02
N PHE A 16 -9.88 11.24 5.53
CA PHE A 16 -8.57 11.39 6.19
C PHE A 16 -8.05 12.82 6.17
N ILE A 17 -8.13 13.49 5.02
CA ILE A 17 -7.71 14.89 4.89
C ILE A 17 -8.66 15.79 5.68
N GLY A 18 -9.97 15.56 5.60
CA GLY A 18 -10.99 16.35 6.30
C GLY A 18 -10.92 16.19 7.82
N ALA A 19 -10.92 14.94 8.31
CA ALA A 19 -10.79 14.66 9.74
C ALA A 19 -9.43 15.10 10.28
N GLY A 20 -8.35 14.88 9.51
CA GLY A 20 -7.02 15.33 9.90
C GLY A 20 -6.91 16.86 9.95
N GLY A 21 -7.47 17.56 8.97
CA GLY A 21 -7.56 19.03 8.97
C GLY A 21 -8.38 19.57 10.14
N PHE A 22 -9.50 18.90 10.45
CA PHE A 22 -10.31 19.22 11.63
C PHE A 22 -9.52 19.03 12.93
N MET A 23 -8.77 17.93 13.09
CA MET A 23 -7.91 17.71 14.27
C MET A 23 -6.76 18.72 14.35
N LEU A 24 -6.21 19.15 13.21
CA LEU A 24 -5.09 20.09 13.18
C LEU A 24 -5.50 21.50 13.63
N ILE A 25 -6.65 21.99 13.15
CA ILE A 25 -7.15 23.34 13.41
C ILE A 25 -8.04 23.37 14.65
N GLY A 26 -8.99 22.42 14.75
CA GLY A 26 -10.02 22.30 15.78
C GLY A 26 -9.69 21.24 16.84
N ALA A 27 -8.42 21.10 17.24
CA ALA A 27 -8.00 20.07 18.22
C ALA A 27 -8.82 20.08 19.52
N LYS A 28 -9.28 21.26 19.97
CA LYS A 28 -10.12 21.39 21.17
C LYS A 28 -11.51 20.77 20.95
N ASP A 29 -12.14 21.09 19.83
CA ASP A 29 -13.45 20.53 19.47
C ASP A 29 -13.34 19.02 19.22
N ALA A 30 -12.24 18.57 18.61
CA ALA A 30 -11.93 17.16 18.43
C ALA A 30 -11.79 16.42 19.78
N ALA A 31 -11.12 17.01 20.78
CA ALA A 31 -11.03 16.43 22.12
C ALA A 31 -12.42 16.24 22.76
N GLN A 32 -13.29 17.24 22.60
CA GLN A 32 -14.66 17.19 23.10
C GLN A 32 -15.49 16.10 22.40
N MET A 33 -15.30 15.87 21.09
CA MET A 33 -15.97 14.79 20.36
C MET A 33 -15.58 13.39 20.85
N VAL A 34 -14.38 13.24 21.41
CA VAL A 34 -13.91 11.99 22.04
C VAL A 34 -14.31 11.92 23.52
N GLY A 35 -15.03 12.92 24.03
CA GLY A 35 -15.54 12.97 25.40
C GLY A 35 -14.50 13.39 26.45
N VAL A 36 -13.37 13.97 26.01
CA VAL A 36 -12.34 14.47 26.94
C VAL A 36 -12.66 15.91 27.33
N SER A 37 -13.07 16.13 28.58
CA SER A 37 -13.26 17.48 29.11
C SER A 37 -11.92 18.13 29.42
N THR A 38 -11.54 19.14 28.63
CA THR A 38 -10.31 19.91 28.85
C THR A 38 -10.33 20.74 30.12
N GLU A 39 -11.49 20.91 30.76
CA GLU A 39 -11.65 21.72 31.99
C GLU A 39 -11.14 20.99 33.23
N MET A 40 -11.08 19.66 33.18
CA MET A 40 -10.65 18.80 34.30
C MET A 40 -9.14 18.52 34.29
N LEU A 41 -8.45 18.86 33.19
CA LEU A 41 -7.01 18.63 33.04
C LEU A 41 -6.21 19.84 33.50
N GLU A 42 -5.07 19.57 34.12
CA GLU A 42 -4.04 20.57 34.35
C GLU A 42 -3.60 21.19 33.00
N GLN A 43 -3.21 22.46 33.01
CA GLN A 43 -2.83 23.21 31.80
C GLN A 43 -1.73 22.51 30.98
N SER A 44 -0.79 21.86 31.66
CA SER A 44 0.26 21.03 31.06
C SER A 44 -0.31 19.81 30.31
N GLY A 45 -1.29 19.13 30.89
CA GLY A 45 -2.02 18.02 30.29
C GLY A 45 -2.84 18.42 29.07
N VAL A 46 -3.53 19.57 29.13
CA VAL A 46 -4.29 20.11 27.99
C VAL A 46 -3.36 20.41 26.80
N ALA A 47 -2.23 21.07 27.05
CA ALA A 47 -1.27 21.39 26.00
C ALA A 47 -0.72 20.13 25.32
N SER A 48 -0.37 19.11 26.13
CA SER A 48 0.11 17.82 25.62
C SER A 48 -0.95 17.12 24.77
N LEU A 49 -2.20 17.02 25.26
CA LEU A 49 -3.32 16.40 24.55
C LEU A 49 -3.59 17.09 23.21
N LEU A 50 -3.68 18.43 23.20
CA LEU A 50 -3.92 19.19 21.97
C LEU A 50 -2.77 19.00 20.96
N ASN A 51 -1.52 18.92 21.42
CA ASN A 51 -0.39 18.67 20.54
C ASN A 51 -0.43 17.25 19.94
N GLN A 52 -0.81 16.25 20.73
CA GLN A 52 -1.02 14.88 20.25
C GLN A 52 -2.14 14.81 19.19
N LEU A 53 -3.27 15.49 19.42
CA LEU A 53 -4.37 15.54 18.45
C LEU A 53 -3.95 16.22 17.14
N ARG A 54 -3.21 17.32 17.21
CA ARG A 54 -2.65 17.98 16.01
C ARG A 54 -1.68 17.08 15.26
N TYR A 55 -0.80 16.39 15.98
CA TYR A 55 0.14 15.44 15.40
C TYR A 55 -0.60 14.28 14.70
N MET A 56 -1.61 13.70 15.35
CA MET A 56 -2.48 12.70 14.72
C MET A 56 -3.19 13.26 13.49
N GLY A 57 -3.67 14.50 13.54
CA GLY A 57 -4.28 15.18 12.41
C GLY A 57 -3.31 15.33 11.22
N ALA A 58 -2.07 15.74 11.48
CA ALA A 58 -1.03 15.86 10.46
C ALA A 58 -0.69 14.50 9.82
N ILE A 59 -0.60 13.43 10.63
CA ILE A 59 -0.41 12.07 10.12
C ILE A 59 -1.59 11.65 9.23
N ALA A 60 -2.83 11.92 9.67
CA ALA A 60 -4.02 11.58 8.89
C ALA A 60 -4.04 12.31 7.53
N ILE A 61 -3.72 13.61 7.51
CA ILE A 61 -3.58 14.38 6.26
C ILE A 61 -2.49 13.77 5.37
N GLY A 62 -1.29 13.53 5.93
CA GLY A 62 -0.17 12.97 5.19
C GLY A 62 -0.50 11.60 4.58
N PHE A 63 -1.21 10.75 5.34
CA PHE A 63 -1.67 9.46 4.85
C PHE A 63 -2.73 9.61 3.75
N GLY A 64 -3.73 10.46 3.95
CA GLY A 64 -4.75 10.75 2.94
C GLY A 64 -4.14 11.27 1.63
N ALA A 65 -3.17 12.18 1.72
CA ALA A 65 -2.44 12.69 0.57
C ALA A 65 -1.60 11.60 -0.13
N ALA A 66 -0.90 10.75 0.62
CA ALA A 66 -0.15 9.63 0.07
C ALA A 66 -1.06 8.66 -0.70
N VAL A 67 -2.24 8.34 -0.15
CA VAL A 67 -3.25 7.51 -0.82
C VAL A 67 -3.79 8.19 -2.08
N ALA A 68 -4.00 9.52 -2.05
CA ALA A 68 -4.43 10.28 -3.22
C ALA A 68 -3.41 10.21 -4.36
N VAL A 69 -2.12 10.31 -4.05
CA VAL A 69 -1.02 10.22 -5.03
C VAL A 69 -0.87 8.79 -5.55
N LEU A 70 -0.94 7.78 -4.67
CA LEU A 70 -0.76 6.37 -5.01
C LEU A 70 -2.04 5.70 -5.50
N ASN A 71 -3.10 6.47 -5.79
CA ASN A 71 -4.43 5.93 -6.08
C ASN A 71 -4.43 4.92 -7.23
N LYS A 72 -3.61 5.17 -8.26
CA LYS A 72 -3.56 4.35 -9.46
C LYS A 72 -2.89 3.03 -9.14
N GLN A 73 -1.73 3.09 -8.50
CA GLN A 73 -0.94 1.94 -8.07
C GLN A 73 -1.73 1.04 -7.12
N ILE A 74 -2.44 1.62 -6.15
CA ILE A 74 -3.30 0.87 -5.21
C ILE A 74 -4.39 0.10 -5.95
N LEU A 75 -4.95 0.65 -7.03
CA LEU A 75 -6.03 0.01 -7.78
C LEU A 75 -5.54 -0.99 -8.84
N THR A 76 -4.30 -0.87 -9.31
CA THR A 76 -3.79 -1.69 -10.43
C THR A 76 -2.72 -2.71 -10.05
N GLU A 77 -1.89 -2.42 -9.05
CA GLU A 77 -0.71 -3.22 -8.73
C GLU A 77 -0.89 -4.05 -7.46
N LYS A 78 -0.45 -5.32 -7.51
CA LYS A 78 -0.67 -6.26 -6.41
C LYS A 78 -0.03 -5.84 -5.10
N ARG A 79 1.24 -5.44 -5.16
CA ARG A 79 2.00 -5.06 -3.97
C ARG A 79 1.36 -3.88 -3.26
N HIS A 80 1.01 -2.83 -3.99
CA HIS A 80 0.37 -1.63 -3.46
C HIS A 80 -1.05 -1.92 -2.93
N ALA A 81 -1.85 -2.71 -3.64
CA ALA A 81 -3.17 -3.11 -3.18
C ALA A 81 -3.12 -3.91 -1.87
N THR A 82 -2.19 -4.88 -1.76
CA THR A 82 -2.01 -5.67 -0.53
C THR A 82 -1.54 -4.81 0.63
N LEU A 83 -0.54 -3.94 0.42
CA LEU A 83 -0.07 -3.03 1.47
C LEU A 83 -1.20 -2.11 1.95
N PHE A 84 -1.97 -1.53 1.02
CA PHE A 84 -3.10 -0.68 1.37
C PHE A 84 -4.15 -1.43 2.20
N VAL A 85 -4.52 -2.65 1.81
CA VAL A 85 -5.48 -3.48 2.54
C VAL A 85 -4.98 -3.82 3.96
N VAL A 86 -3.68 -4.09 4.12
CA VAL A 86 -3.08 -4.36 5.44
C VAL A 86 -3.15 -3.11 6.33
N VAL A 87 -2.76 -1.94 5.80
CA VAL A 87 -2.84 -0.67 6.54
C VAL A 87 -4.29 -0.32 6.89
N LEU A 88 -5.22 -0.55 5.97
CA LEU A 88 -6.65 -0.31 6.19
C LEU A 88 -7.23 -1.21 7.29
N LEU A 89 -6.70 -2.42 7.47
CA LEU A 89 -7.11 -3.35 8.54
C LEU A 89 -6.54 -2.98 9.91
N LEU A 90 -5.32 -2.41 9.95
CA LEU A 90 -4.63 -2.09 11.21
C LEU A 90 -5.43 -1.09 12.07
N MET A 91 -6.16 -0.16 11.46
CA MET A 91 -6.96 0.83 12.19
C MET A 91 -8.17 0.26 12.95
N PRO A 92 -9.10 -0.47 12.32
CA PRO A 92 -10.20 -1.07 13.06
C PRO A 92 -9.70 -2.16 14.02
N LEU A 93 -8.57 -2.81 13.71
CA LEU A 93 -7.93 -3.76 14.61
C LEU A 93 -7.40 -3.09 15.89
N SER A 94 -6.76 -1.92 15.79
CA SER A 94 -6.28 -1.19 16.97
C SER A 94 -7.44 -0.75 17.86
N ARG A 95 -8.57 -0.34 17.28
CA ARG A 95 -9.79 -0.04 18.05
C ARG A 95 -10.41 -1.27 18.68
N THR A 96 -10.35 -2.41 18.01
CA THR A 96 -10.81 -3.68 18.57
C THR A 96 -9.96 -4.07 19.77
N ILE A 97 -8.64 -3.90 19.70
CA ILE A 97 -7.74 -4.11 20.84
C ILE A 97 -8.09 -3.15 21.98
N SER A 98 -8.29 -1.86 21.68
CA SER A 98 -8.70 -0.87 22.68
C SER A 98 -10.05 -1.22 23.33
N LEU A 99 -11.00 -1.82 22.60
CA LEU A 99 -12.25 -2.30 23.19
C LEU A 99 -12.02 -3.37 24.26
N PHE A 100 -11.02 -4.24 24.09
CA PHE A 100 -10.66 -5.27 25.06
C PHE A 100 -9.84 -4.73 26.24
N VAL A 101 -9.01 -3.71 26.03
CA VAL A 101 -8.11 -3.16 27.05
C VAL A 101 -8.79 -2.05 27.87
N ASP A 102 -9.49 -1.14 27.19
CA ASP A 102 -10.03 0.10 27.77
C ASP A 102 -11.57 0.04 27.97
N GLY A 103 -12.24 -0.98 27.41
CA GLY A 103 -13.69 -1.17 27.53
C GLY A 103 -14.50 -0.60 26.37
N PHE A 104 -15.82 -0.48 26.55
CA PHE A 104 -16.72 -0.08 25.47
C PHE A 104 -16.57 1.41 25.10
N PRO A 105 -16.22 1.72 23.85
CA PRO A 105 -16.10 3.10 23.41
C PRO A 105 -17.48 3.73 23.17
N HIS A 106 -17.50 5.05 22.99
CA HIS A 106 -18.71 5.78 22.63
C HIS A 106 -19.34 5.24 21.33
N PHE A 107 -20.67 5.30 21.22
CA PHE A 107 -21.41 4.73 20.09
C PHE A 107 -20.94 5.25 18.71
N SER A 108 -20.53 6.52 18.63
CA SER A 108 -19.95 7.11 17.42
C SER A 108 -18.67 6.41 16.96
N LEU A 109 -17.81 5.99 17.89
CA LEU A 109 -16.59 5.23 17.59
C LEU A 109 -16.90 3.80 17.13
N LEU A 110 -17.97 3.19 17.66
CA LEU A 110 -18.46 1.89 17.18
C LEU A 110 -18.95 1.98 15.72
N LEU A 111 -19.71 3.03 15.37
CA LEU A 111 -20.13 3.26 13.98
C LEU A 111 -18.94 3.50 13.05
N LEU A 112 -17.94 4.26 13.50
CA LEU A 112 -16.71 4.48 12.74
C LEU A 112 -15.96 3.17 12.50
N MET A 113 -15.79 2.35 13.55
CA MET A 113 -15.13 1.05 13.47
C MET A 113 -15.88 0.10 12.50
N LEU A 114 -17.20 0.09 12.55
CA LEU A 114 -18.02 -0.69 11.61
C LEU A 114 -17.83 -0.20 10.15
N GLY A 115 -17.79 1.11 9.94
CA GLY A 115 -17.52 1.72 8.64
C GLY A 115 -16.14 1.34 8.10
N GLU A 116 -15.11 1.33 8.95
CA GLU A 116 -13.75 0.93 8.58
C GLU A 116 -13.66 -0.56 8.23
N TYR A 117 -14.30 -1.45 9.00
CA TYR A 117 -14.39 -2.87 8.66
C TYR A 117 -15.15 -3.09 7.34
N GLY A 118 -16.23 -2.34 7.11
CA GLY A 118 -16.95 -2.34 5.83
C GLY A 118 -16.07 -1.92 4.66
N LEU A 119 -15.29 -0.85 4.83
CA LEU A 119 -14.35 -0.37 3.83
C LEU A 119 -13.24 -1.39 3.55
N PHE A 120 -12.67 -1.97 4.61
CA PHE A 120 -11.73 -3.09 4.50
C PHE A 120 -12.31 -4.24 3.70
N ALA A 121 -13.54 -4.69 4.01
CA ALA A 121 -14.19 -5.78 3.30
C ALA A 121 -14.36 -5.49 1.80
N VAL A 122 -14.79 -4.27 1.44
CA VAL A 122 -14.92 -3.84 0.04
C VAL A 122 -13.56 -3.90 -0.68
N PHE A 123 -12.50 -3.36 -0.09
CA PHE A 123 -11.17 -3.35 -0.68
C PHE A 123 -10.51 -4.74 -0.72
N PHE A 124 -10.73 -5.56 0.30
CA PHE A 124 -10.27 -6.93 0.34
C PHE A 124 -10.91 -7.75 -0.79
N LEU A 125 -12.24 -7.65 -0.96
CA LEU A 125 -12.95 -8.32 -2.05
C LEU A 125 -12.52 -7.81 -3.42
N HIS A 126 -12.31 -6.49 -3.57
CA HIS A 126 -11.78 -5.91 -4.81
C HIS A 126 -10.39 -6.47 -5.14
N THR A 127 -9.48 -6.49 -4.16
CA THR A 127 -8.10 -6.96 -4.33
C THR A 127 -8.07 -8.47 -4.64
N LYS A 128 -8.83 -9.27 -3.90
CA LYS A 128 -8.94 -10.72 -4.14
C LYS A 128 -9.44 -11.03 -5.55
N ARG A 129 -10.48 -10.33 -6.03
CA ARG A 129 -11.09 -10.60 -7.35
C ARG A 129 -10.25 -10.09 -8.52
N ASN A 130 -9.67 -8.89 -8.43
CA ASN A 130 -9.07 -8.24 -9.60
C ASN A 130 -7.57 -8.46 -9.72
N VAL A 131 -6.87 -8.61 -8.60
CA VAL A 131 -5.42 -8.60 -8.56
C VAL A 131 -4.87 -10.02 -8.41
N TRP A 132 -5.44 -10.80 -7.50
CA TRP A 132 -4.97 -12.18 -7.28
C TRP A 132 -5.32 -13.11 -8.45
N SER A 133 -6.53 -12.96 -9.03
CA SER A 133 -6.93 -13.75 -10.19
C SER A 133 -6.04 -13.54 -11.41
N ARG A 134 -5.54 -12.32 -11.63
CA ARG A 134 -4.60 -11.99 -12.70
C ARG A 134 -3.21 -12.59 -12.45
N GLY A 135 -2.74 -12.56 -11.21
CA GLY A 135 -1.48 -13.19 -10.85
C GLY A 135 -1.45 -14.69 -11.13
N LYS A 136 -2.56 -15.41 -10.89
CA LYS A 136 -2.67 -16.83 -11.25
C LYS A 136 -2.72 -17.08 -12.76
N LYS A 137 -3.32 -16.17 -13.54
CA LYS A 137 -3.34 -16.27 -15.00
C LYS A 137 -1.98 -15.93 -15.63
N ALA A 138 -1.25 -14.96 -15.06
CA ALA A 138 0.10 -14.60 -15.49
C ALA A 138 1.14 -15.64 -15.07
N ALA A 139 0.95 -16.28 -13.92
CA ALA A 139 1.68 -17.49 -13.52
C ALA A 139 1.09 -18.76 -14.17
N GLY A 140 0.27 -18.61 -15.21
CA GLY A 140 -0.44 -19.69 -15.88
C GLY A 140 0.52 -20.65 -16.56
N ASP A 141 0.43 -21.90 -16.09
CA ASP A 141 0.82 -23.16 -16.69
C ASP A 141 2.30 -23.32 -17.07
N PRO A 142 3.13 -24.03 -16.28
CA PRO A 142 4.46 -24.45 -16.75
C PRO A 142 4.38 -25.24 -18.06
N ALA A 143 3.23 -25.83 -18.40
CA ALA A 143 3.00 -26.46 -19.71
C ALA A 143 2.99 -25.47 -20.89
N GLN A 144 2.69 -24.18 -20.68
CA GLN A 144 2.81 -23.15 -21.72
C GLN A 144 4.21 -22.53 -21.80
N LEU A 145 5.03 -22.66 -20.74
CA LEU A 145 6.45 -22.31 -20.80
C LEU A 145 7.23 -23.35 -21.63
N THR A 146 6.89 -24.63 -21.54
CA THR A 146 7.53 -25.69 -22.35
C THR A 146 7.32 -25.58 -23.85
N ASP A 147 6.27 -24.90 -24.32
CA ASP A 147 6.04 -24.72 -25.77
C ASP A 147 6.79 -23.51 -26.33
N LYS A 148 7.10 -22.48 -25.52
CA LYS A 148 7.97 -21.37 -25.94
C LYS A 148 9.45 -21.65 -25.75
N GLU A 149 9.81 -22.53 -24.81
CA GLU A 149 11.18 -23.04 -24.66
C GLU A 149 11.52 -24.14 -25.69
N LYS A 150 10.53 -24.57 -26.48
CA LYS A 150 10.71 -25.44 -27.66
C LYS A 150 10.86 -24.71 -29.00
N LEU A 151 10.75 -23.37 -29.04
CA LEU A 151 11.13 -22.54 -30.19
C LEU A 151 12.48 -21.89 -29.88
N ASP A 152 13.58 -22.06 -30.61
CA ASP A 152 13.81 -22.69 -31.90
C ASP A 152 15.16 -23.43 -31.84
N PRO A 153 15.24 -24.70 -32.25
CA PRO A 153 16.55 -25.36 -32.45
C PRO A 153 17.42 -24.56 -33.43
N GLU A 154 16.81 -23.80 -34.33
CA GLU A 154 17.48 -22.86 -35.25
C GLU A 154 18.19 -21.72 -34.51
N LEU A 155 17.61 -21.15 -33.45
CA LEU A 155 18.25 -20.10 -32.65
C LEU A 155 19.41 -20.65 -31.80
N ALA A 156 19.30 -21.90 -31.35
CA ALA A 156 20.40 -22.60 -30.67
C ALA A 156 21.57 -22.89 -31.64
N GLU A 157 21.26 -23.30 -32.87
CA GLU A 157 22.26 -23.54 -33.91
C GLU A 157 22.94 -22.23 -34.36
N LEU A 158 22.19 -21.13 -34.49
CA LEU A 158 22.74 -19.81 -34.78
C LEU A 158 23.63 -19.27 -33.65
N ALA A 159 23.28 -19.54 -32.39
CA ALA A 159 24.09 -19.16 -31.24
C ALA A 159 25.41 -19.96 -31.16
N GLU A 160 25.38 -21.27 -31.43
CA GLU A 160 26.60 -22.08 -31.52
C GLU A 160 27.49 -21.66 -32.71
N ALA A 161 26.89 -21.38 -33.88
CA ALA A 161 27.63 -20.92 -35.06
C ALA A 161 28.32 -19.57 -34.81
N ALA A 162 27.65 -18.64 -34.11
CA ALA A 162 28.24 -17.35 -33.73
C ALA A 162 29.43 -17.52 -32.77
N LEU A 163 29.29 -18.39 -31.76
CA LEU A 163 30.35 -18.73 -30.80
C LEU A 163 31.54 -19.44 -31.45
N ALA A 164 31.32 -20.24 -32.49
CA ALA A 164 32.40 -20.89 -33.23
C ALA A 164 33.20 -19.92 -34.12
N SER A 165 32.57 -18.83 -34.58
CA SER A 165 33.21 -17.84 -35.46
C SER A 165 34.17 -16.89 -34.73
N ASP A 166 34.03 -16.73 -33.40
CA ASP A 166 34.78 -15.75 -32.61
C ASP A 166 36.07 -16.32 -31.99
N LYS A 167 36.58 -17.46 -32.49
CA LYS A 167 37.90 -17.96 -32.05
C LYS A 167 38.99 -17.01 -32.56
N PRO A 168 39.70 -16.29 -31.68
CA PRO A 168 40.72 -15.35 -32.09
C PRO A 168 41.86 -16.11 -32.77
N LYS A 169 42.15 -15.72 -34.03
CA LYS A 169 43.37 -16.15 -34.75
C LYS A 169 44.55 -15.74 -33.89
N ALA A 170 45.16 -16.72 -33.21
CA ALA A 170 46.36 -16.54 -32.41
C ALA A 170 47.43 -15.86 -33.27
N ALA A 171 47.61 -14.57 -33.03
CA ALA A 171 48.59 -13.76 -33.71
C ALA A 171 49.98 -14.23 -33.31
N SER A 172 50.66 -14.86 -34.26
CA SER A 172 52.07 -15.22 -34.21
C SER A 172 52.90 -13.97 -33.95
N SER A 173 53.30 -13.77 -32.69
CA SER A 173 54.23 -12.72 -32.29
C SER A 173 55.65 -13.16 -32.66
N LYS A 174 56.08 -12.78 -33.87
CA LYS A 174 57.49 -12.80 -34.23
C LYS A 174 58.23 -11.73 -33.44
N THR A 175 59.04 -12.22 -32.51
CA THR A 175 60.25 -11.61 -31.93
C THR A 175 60.98 -10.67 -32.88
N SER A 176 61.25 -9.44 -32.44
CA SER A 176 62.35 -8.62 -32.97
C SER A 176 63.09 -7.96 -31.80
N SER A 177 64.17 -8.64 -31.41
CA SER A 177 65.26 -8.14 -30.59
C SER A 177 66.08 -7.12 -31.40
N LYS A 178 66.38 -5.95 -30.82
CA LYS A 178 67.52 -5.05 -31.09
C LYS A 178 67.28 -3.76 -30.30
N SER A 179 68.26 -3.08 -29.74
CA SER A 179 69.62 -3.33 -29.28
C SER A 179 69.95 -2.12 -28.39
#